data_AF-A0A0A9GJG1-F1
#
_entry.id   AF-A0A0A9GJG1-F1
#
_cell.length_a   1.000
_cell.length_b   1.000
_cell.length_c   1.000
_cell.angle_alpha   90.00
_cell.angle_beta   90.00
_cell.angle_gamma   90.00
#
_symmetry.space_group_name_H-M   'P 1'
#
loop_
_entity.id
_entity.type
_entity.pdbx_description
1 polymer ?
#
loop_
_entity_poly.entity_id
_entity_poly.type
_entity_poly.pdbx_seq_one_letter_code
_entity_poly.pdbx_strand_id
1 'polypeptide(L)' 'MYYKVVLPLNLVRSVNPSSSTRNRAERYIQVTTTDNHEFWFMGFVNYDKALKNLYEALQHRDAHGHHRSS' A
#
# COMPACT_ATOMS: atom_id res chain seq x y z
N MET A 1 24.93 -3.28 -0.62
CA MET A 1 23.77 -3.85 -1.32
C MET A 1 22.55 -3.00 -1.02
N TYR A 2 21.80 -2.57 -2.04
CA TYR A 2 20.55 -1.82 -1.89
C TYR A 2 19.43 -2.67 -2.47
N TYR A 3 18.49 -3.11 -1.63
CA TYR A 3 17.28 -3.77 -2.11
C TYR A 3 16.23 -2.70 -2.40
N LYS A 4 15.83 -2.60 -3.68
CA LYS A 4 14.76 -1.72 -4.13
C LYS A 4 13.61 -2.57 -4.62
N VAL A 5 12.45 -2.43 -3.98
CA VAL A 5 11.19 -3.01 -4.46
C VAL A 5 10.47 -1.94 -5.28
N VAL A 6 10.09 -2.28 -6.51
CA VAL A 6 9.23 -1.43 -7.36
C VAL A 6 7.96 -2.22 -7.58
N LEU A 7 6.84 -1.72 -7.06
CA LEU A 7 5.54 -2.37 -7.18
C LEU A 7 4.63 -1.53 -8.10
N PRO A 8 4.38 -1.98 -9.34
CA PRO A 8 3.39 -1.38 -10.21
C PRO A 8 2.01 -1.32 -9.55
N LEU A 9 1.32 -0.17 -9.64
CA LEU A 9 0.03 0.02 -8.96
C LEU A 9 -1.03 -0.98 -9.41
N ASN A 10 -0.99 -1.47 -10.65
CA ASN A 10 -1.92 -2.50 -11.15
C ASN A 10 -1.75 -3.87 -10.48
N LEU A 11 -0.58 -4.15 -9.88
CA LEU A 11 -0.34 -5.37 -9.13
C LEU A 11 -0.75 -5.24 -7.66
N VAL A 12 -1.03 -4.02 -7.17
CA VAL A 12 -1.49 -3.81 -5.80
C VAL A 12 -2.95 -4.23 -5.69
N ARG A 13 -3.24 -5.24 -4.88
CA ARG A 13 -4.61 -5.66 -4.59
C ARG A 13 -5.23 -4.79 -3.50
N SER A 14 -4.53 -4.58 -2.38
CA SER A 14 -5.05 -3.77 -1.27
C SER A 14 -3.93 -3.16 -0.43
N VAL A 15 -4.30 -2.08 0.27
CA VAL A 15 -3.49 -1.39 1.28
C VAL A 15 -4.27 -1.41 2.59
N ASN A 16 -3.78 -2.15 3.57
CA ASN A 16 -4.47 -2.36 4.84
C ASN A 16 -3.64 -1.78 6.01
N PRO A 17 -4.19 -0.83 6.77
CA PRO A 17 -3.57 -0.36 7.99
C PRO A 17 -3.65 -1.44 9.06
N SER A 18 -2.58 -1.61 9.83
CA SER A 18 -2.52 -2.58 10.93
C SER A 18 -1.72 -2.02 12.09
N SER A 19 -1.92 -2.58 13.28
CA SER A 19 -1.20 -2.21 14.50
C SER A 19 -0.80 -3.46 15.27
N SER A 20 0.35 -3.43 15.93
CA SER A 20 0.82 -4.57 16.73
C SER A 20 -0.14 -4.82 17.89
N THR A 21 -0.50 -6.08 18.08
CA THR A 21 -1.31 -6.53 19.24
C THR A 21 -0.58 -6.30 20.55
N ARG A 22 0.76 -6.32 20.53
CA ARG A 22 1.62 -6.11 21.69
C ARG A 22 1.93 -4.64 21.96
N ASN A 23 1.96 -3.81 20.91
CA ASN A 23 2.27 -2.39 21.03
C ASN A 23 1.45 -1.56 20.02
N ARG A 24 0.39 -0.89 20.48
CA ARG A 24 -0.47 -0.08 19.58
C ARG A 24 0.24 1.13 18.96
N ALA A 25 1.41 1.53 19.48
CA ALA A 25 2.21 2.59 18.86
C ALA A 25 2.98 2.08 17.61
N GLU A 26 3.20 0.77 17.51
CA GLU A 26 3.73 0.15 16.29
C GLU A 26 2.60 0.02 15.26
N ARG A 27 2.66 0.89 14.25
CA ARG A 27 1.74 0.90 13.13
C ARG A 27 2.42 0.37 11.88
N TYR A 28 1.67 -0.41 11.12
CA TYR A 28 2.11 -1.12 9.93
C TYR A 28 1.17 -0.82 8.79
N ILE A 29 1.71 -0.79 7.58
CA ILE A 29 0.89 -0.79 6.36
C ILE A 29 1.19 -2.09 5.63
N GLN A 30 0.18 -2.94 5.51
CA GLN A 30 0.23 -4.14 4.69
C GLN A 30 -0.16 -3.78 3.27
N VAL A 31 0.67 -4.16 2.31
CA VAL A 31 0.34 -4.10 0.88
C VAL A 31 0.27 -5.53 0.38
N THR A 32 -0.89 -5.93 -0.14
CA THR A 32 -1.07 -7.24 -0.77
C THR A 32 -1.11 -7.08 -2.26
N THR A 33 -0.53 -8.03 -2.99
CA THR A 33 -0.53 -8.02 -4.45
C THR A 33 -1.55 -8.99 -5.05
N THR A 34 -1.82 -8.84 -6.34
CA THR A 34 -2.74 -9.71 -7.08
C THR A 34 -2.25 -11.15 -7.20
N ASP A 35 -0.94 -11.40 -7.04
CA ASP A 35 -0.30 -12.71 -6.99
C ASP A 35 -0.04 -13.21 -5.55
N ASN A 36 -0.69 -12.59 -4.56
CA ASN A 36 -0.71 -13.01 -3.15
C ASN A 36 0.61 -12.84 -2.39
N HIS A 37 1.55 -12.04 -2.90
CA HIS A 37 2.65 -11.54 -2.07
C HIS A 37 2.15 -10.51 -1.06
N GLU A 38 2.78 -10.50 0.12
CA GLU A 38 2.50 -9.53 1.17
C GLU A 38 3.76 -8.76 1.53
N PHE A 39 3.64 -7.42 1.53
CA PHE A 39 4.68 -6.51 1.93
C PHE A 39 4.22 -5.75 3.17
N TRP A 40 5.03 -5.83 4.24
CA TRP A 40 4.78 -5.16 5.50
C TRP A 40 5.72 -3.98 5.66
N PHE A 41 5.17 -2.78 5.60
CA PHE A 41 5.92 -1.54 5.79
C PHE A 41 5.74 -1.01 7.20
N MET A 42 6.85 -0.54 7.79
CA MET A 42 6.96 -0.07 9.17
C MET A 42 7.87 1.15 9.24
N GLY A 43 8.01 1.74 10.42
CA GLY A 43 9.03 2.79 10.66
C GLY A 43 8.71 4.11 9.97
N PHE A 44 7.44 4.37 9.70
CA PHE A 44 7.00 5.63 9.10
C PHE A 44 7.23 6.80 10.06
N VAL A 45 7.93 7.83 9.58
CA VAL A 45 8.02 9.12 10.30
C VAL A 45 6.63 9.78 10.40
N ASN A 46 5.82 9.65 9.36
CA ASN A 46 4.42 10.08 9.35
C ASN A 46 3.54 9.01 8.72
N TYR A 47 2.96 8.18 9.58
CA TYR A 47 2.12 7.04 9.18
C TYR A 47 0.86 7.49 8.42
N ASP A 48 0.14 8.48 8.94
CA ASP A 48 -1.16 8.90 8.38
C ASP A 48 -0.98 9.51 6.98
N LYS A 49 0.08 10.29 6.77
CA LYS A 49 0.42 10.84 5.45
C LYS A 49 0.84 9.75 4.46
N ALA A 50 1.59 8.74 4.91
CA ALA A 50 1.98 7.62 4.05
C ALA A 50 0.74 6.82 3.59
N LEU A 51 -0.17 6.53 4.52
CA LEU A 51 -1.40 5.81 4.23
C LEU A 51 -2.31 6.60 3.26
N LYS A 52 -2.48 7.91 3.51
CA LYS A 52 -3.23 8.81 2.62
C LYS A 52 -2.68 8.76 1.19
N ASN A 53 -1.36 8.93 1.02
CA ASN A 53 -0.73 8.91 -0.31
C ASN A 53 -0.93 7.57 -1.04
N LEU A 54 -0.89 6.45 -0.32
CA LEU A 54 -1.14 5.12 -0.91
C LEU A 54 -2.58 4.99 -1.39
N TYR A 55 -3.56 5.46 -0.62
CA TYR A 55 -4.96 5.46 -1.03
C TYR A 55 -5.23 6.36 -2.23
N GLU A 56 -4.66 7.57 -2.27
CA GLU A 56 -4.78 8.47 -3.42
C GLU A 56 -4.21 7.82 -4.69
N ALA A 57 -3.04 7.18 -4.60
CA ALA A 57 -2.44 6.48 -5.73
C ALA A 57 -3.33 5.35 -6.28
N LEU A 58 -3.98 4.58 -5.40
CA LEU A 58 -4.92 3.53 -5.81
C LEU A 58 -6.20 4.09 -6.40
N GLN A 59 -6.74 5.17 -5.83
CA GLN A 59 -7.93 5.84 -6.37
C GLN A 59 -7.67 6.39 -7.78
N HIS A 60 -6.51 7.01 -8.01
CA HIS A 60 -6.12 7.49 -9.34
C HIS A 60 -6.01 6.35 -10.35
N ARG A 61 -5.45 5.20 -9.95
CA ARG A 61 -5.40 4.01 -10.82
C ARG A 61 -6.80 3.58 -11.26
N ASP A 62 -7.74 3.50 -10.33
CA ASP A 62 -9.10 3.03 -10.61
C ASP A 62 -9.87 4.02 -11.49
N ALA A 63 -9.65 5.34 -11.30
CA ALA A 63 -10.21 6.39 -12.15
C ALA A 63 -9.72 6.30 -13.61
N HIS A 64 -8.45 5.98 -13.83
CA HIS A 64 -7.90 5.82 -15.19
C HIS A 64 -8.26 4.47 -15.84
N GLY A 65 -8.60 3.44 -15.06
CA GLY A 65 -9.04 2.14 -15.56
C GLY A 65 -10.43 2.18 -16.22
N HIS A 66 -11.29 3.10 -15.81
CA HIS A 66 -12.68 3.17 -16.29
C HIS A 66 -12.83 3.77 -17.70
N HIS A 67 -11.80 4.40 -18.26
CA HIS A 67 -11.84 5.03 -19.59
C HIS A 67 -11.49 4.09 -20.75
N ARG A 68 -11.26 2.78 -20.49
CA ARG A 68 -10.83 1.79 -21.49
C ARG A 68 -11.86 0.71 -21.84
N SER A 69 -13.10 0.85 -21.35
CA SER A 69 -14.21 -0.06 -21.67
C SER A 69 -15.37 0.72 -22.29
N SER A 70 -15.27 1.00 -23.59
CA SER A 70 -16.37 1.33 -24.50
C SER A 70 -16.00 0.89 -25.90
#